data_AF-A0A2N4XDE4-F1
#
_entry.id   AF-A0A2N4XDE4-F1
#
_cell.length_a   1.000
_cell.length_b   1.000
_cell.length_c   1.000
_cell.angle_alpha   90.00
_cell.angle_beta   90.00
_cell.angle_gamma   90.00
#
_symmetry.space_group_name_H-M   'P 1'
#
loop_
_entity.id
_entity.type
_entity.pdbx_description
1 polymer ?
#
loop_
_entity_poly.entity_id
_entity_poly.type
_entity_poly.pdbx_seq_one_letter_code
_entity_poly.pdbx_strand_id
1 'polypeptide(L)'
;MKTTNALKFVSLSACLLLATGLYNCKPKESEPEIPKFEEEYKNVKLPEITIVKPAEVVLVPGKVEEPKAVTSLSAELTTGTVTPALTAAATDMEKIVSADKAAEINAAFTDDVINKLAKGEPIPASLKASIDAIAANPAFAAYLPSLTLPTVNGKPVTGIVKELPFKNNQPLFTIPDYAIAAINSPCTDSAQAAFNRAKTNLDNARLQQRANVTNSYNQNVASISNTECLSSIQTVLNSTLATSLNVFNSRLVFINSIRNPSSRIKSPANTLANPVTQLIKTLFIVNFTTQINTINTLSVVSNTACDTEKAEKLKAAETARDTNFATIENNYNAALATLQATLTKSFQTCHDQGQG
;
A
#
# COMPACT_ATOMS: atom_id res chain seq x y z
N MET A 1 -99.44 76.04 7.40
CA MET A 1 -99.07 75.02 8.42
C MET A 1 -97.64 74.57 8.13
N LYS A 2 -96.68 74.84 9.02
CA LYS A 2 -95.25 74.48 8.86
C LYS A 2 -94.99 73.21 9.67
N THR A 3 -94.63 72.13 8.99
CA THR A 3 -94.24 70.84 9.59
C THR A 3 -92.75 70.85 9.93
N THR A 4 -92.45 70.58 11.20
CA THR A 4 -91.08 70.51 11.76
C THR A 4 -90.43 69.15 11.48
N ASN A 5 -89.31 69.16 10.76
CA ASN A 5 -88.50 67.99 10.40
C ASN A 5 -87.52 67.59 11.54
N ALA A 6 -88.03 67.07 12.65
CA ALA A 6 -87.21 66.61 13.78
C ALA A 6 -86.55 65.23 13.58
N LEU A 7 -86.98 64.43 12.59
CA LEU A 7 -86.48 63.06 12.38
C LEU A 7 -85.12 62.95 11.65
N LYS A 8 -84.62 64.02 11.01
CA LYS A 8 -83.37 63.94 10.23
C LYS A 8 -82.10 64.03 11.08
N PHE A 9 -82.18 64.59 12.29
CA PHE A 9 -81.01 64.74 13.17
C PHE A 9 -80.70 63.49 14.02
N VAL A 10 -81.69 62.66 14.33
CA VAL A 10 -81.50 61.44 15.13
C VAL A 10 -80.85 60.33 14.31
N SER A 11 -81.15 60.24 13.01
CA SER A 11 -80.54 59.29 12.08
C SER A 11 -79.04 59.53 11.86
N LEU A 12 -78.59 60.79 11.84
CA LEU A 12 -77.18 61.12 11.61
C LEU A 12 -76.31 60.85 12.86
N SER A 13 -76.84 61.10 14.05
CA SER A 13 -76.12 60.85 15.32
C SER A 13 -75.99 59.36 15.64
N ALA A 14 -77.00 58.54 15.29
CA ALA A 14 -76.92 57.09 15.44
C ALA A 14 -75.89 56.45 14.50
N CYS A 15 -75.76 56.95 13.25
CA CYS A 15 -74.75 56.47 12.30
C CYS A 15 -73.32 56.83 12.71
N LEU A 16 -73.07 58.02 13.29
CA LEU A 16 -71.74 58.38 13.77
C LEU A 16 -71.29 57.57 15.00
N LEU A 17 -72.20 57.26 15.93
CA LEU A 17 -71.90 56.43 17.11
C LEU A 17 -71.58 54.98 16.76
N LEU A 18 -72.27 54.41 15.76
CA LEU A 18 -71.97 53.08 15.20
C LEU A 18 -70.63 53.07 14.43
N ALA A 19 -70.30 54.14 13.70
CA ALA A 19 -69.02 54.26 13.00
C ALA A 19 -67.81 54.40 13.96
N THR A 20 -67.97 55.08 15.10
CA THR A 20 -66.92 55.17 16.13
C THR A 20 -66.74 53.89 16.93
N GLY A 21 -67.81 53.10 17.11
CA GLY A 21 -67.74 51.78 17.76
C GLY A 21 -67.02 50.73 16.92
N LEU A 22 -67.16 50.78 15.59
CA LEU A 22 -66.45 49.89 14.65
C LEU A 22 -64.97 50.27 14.49
N TYR A 23 -64.59 51.53 14.68
CA TYR A 23 -63.19 51.97 14.58
C TYR A 23 -62.32 51.50 15.77
N ASN A 24 -62.93 51.22 16.93
CA ASN A 24 -62.28 50.61 18.10
C ASN A 24 -62.30 49.08 18.10
N CYS A 25 -62.96 48.46 17.10
CA CYS A 25 -62.85 47.03 16.81
C CYS A 25 -61.83 46.77 15.68
N LYS A 26 -60.75 47.56 15.61
CA LYS A 26 -59.55 46.97 14.99
C LYS A 26 -59.20 45.76 15.87
N PRO A 27 -59.16 44.53 15.33
CA PRO A 27 -58.55 43.45 16.09
C PRO A 27 -57.19 44.00 16.54
N LYS A 28 -56.87 43.89 17.84
CA LYS A 28 -55.48 44.02 18.25
C LYS A 28 -54.75 43.10 17.29
N GLU A 29 -53.92 43.64 16.40
CA GLU A 29 -53.03 42.83 15.58
C GLU A 29 -52.27 41.98 16.58
N SER A 30 -52.70 40.72 16.72
CA SER A 30 -51.94 39.74 17.47
C SER A 30 -50.63 39.67 16.73
N GLU A 31 -49.52 39.95 17.40
CA GLU A 31 -48.20 39.82 16.80
C GLU A 31 -48.16 38.47 16.06
N PRO A 32 -47.78 38.46 14.77
CA PRO A 32 -47.78 37.25 13.99
C PRO A 32 -46.92 36.19 14.69
N GLU A 33 -47.48 34.99 14.86
CA GLU A 33 -46.78 33.89 15.52
C GLU A 33 -45.54 33.52 14.70
N ILE A 34 -44.36 33.67 15.30
CA ILE A 34 -43.08 33.33 14.66
C ILE A 34 -43.00 31.80 14.50
N PRO A 35 -42.83 31.28 13.26
CA PRO A 35 -42.69 29.84 13.04
C PRO A 35 -41.48 29.25 13.77
N LYS A 36 -41.60 27.97 14.17
CA LYS A 36 -40.50 27.21 14.78
C LYS A 36 -39.55 26.68 13.72
N PHE A 37 -38.71 27.56 13.17
CA PHE A 37 -37.81 27.24 12.06
C PHE A 37 -36.83 26.10 12.37
N GLU A 38 -36.52 25.81 13.64
CA GLU A 38 -35.65 24.71 14.06
C GLU A 38 -36.12 23.34 13.54
N GLU A 39 -37.43 23.14 13.45
CA GLU A 39 -38.03 21.89 12.96
C GLU A 39 -37.70 21.64 11.48
N GLU A 40 -37.58 22.71 10.69
CA GLU A 40 -37.28 22.65 9.26
C GLU A 40 -35.84 22.18 8.99
N TYR A 41 -34.94 22.33 9.97
CA TYR A 41 -33.53 21.94 9.85
C TYR A 41 -33.21 20.56 10.42
N LYS A 42 -34.12 19.91 11.16
CA LYS A 42 -33.86 18.62 11.84
C LYS A 42 -33.43 17.48 10.89
N ASN A 43 -33.83 17.55 9.63
CA ASN A 43 -33.53 16.55 8.62
C ASN A 43 -32.20 16.80 7.89
N VAL A 44 -31.58 17.97 8.08
CA VAL A 44 -30.31 18.29 7.41
C VAL A 44 -29.15 17.84 8.30
N LYS A 45 -28.65 16.64 8.01
CA LYS A 45 -27.53 16.00 8.73
C LYS A 45 -26.44 15.63 7.75
N LEU A 46 -25.20 15.61 8.21
CA LEU A 46 -24.09 15.05 7.44
C LEU A 46 -24.25 13.53 7.38
N PRO A 47 -24.34 12.90 6.20
CA PRO A 47 -24.35 11.45 6.09
C PRO A 47 -23.13 10.83 6.75
N GLU A 48 -23.32 9.72 7.46
CA GLU A 48 -22.19 8.93 7.95
C GLU A 48 -21.43 8.34 6.77
N ILE A 49 -20.09 8.29 6.88
CA ILE A 49 -19.23 7.69 5.87
C ILE A 49 -18.66 6.37 6.39
N THR A 50 -18.65 5.36 5.53
CA THR A 50 -17.85 4.15 5.75
C THR A 50 -16.40 4.49 5.39
N ILE A 51 -15.50 4.43 6.35
CA ILE A 51 -14.07 4.73 6.12
C ILE A 51 -13.49 3.70 5.16
N VAL A 52 -13.07 4.17 3.98
CA VAL A 52 -12.35 3.37 2.99
C VAL A 52 -11.01 2.96 3.61
N LYS A 53 -10.70 1.66 3.55
CA LYS A 53 -9.43 1.10 4.02
C LYS A 53 -8.33 1.29 2.97
N PRO A 54 -7.05 1.35 3.37
CA PRO A 54 -5.93 1.28 2.44
C PRO A 54 -6.02 0.02 1.57
N ALA A 55 -5.65 0.14 0.30
CA ALA A 55 -5.50 -1.03 -0.57
C ALA A 55 -4.43 -1.97 -0.03
N GLU A 56 -4.65 -3.28 -0.16
CA GLU A 56 -3.65 -4.28 0.22
C GLU A 56 -2.42 -4.19 -0.69
N VAL A 57 -1.25 -4.30 -0.09
CA VAL A 57 0.03 -4.35 -0.80
C VAL A 57 0.61 -5.74 -0.63
N VAL A 58 0.88 -6.41 -1.75
CA VAL A 58 1.34 -7.79 -1.77
C VAL A 58 2.81 -7.85 -2.15
N LEU A 59 3.64 -8.39 -1.25
CA LEU A 59 5.03 -8.76 -1.52
C LEU A 59 5.11 -10.25 -1.84
N VAL A 60 5.61 -10.58 -3.03
CA VAL A 60 5.99 -11.97 -3.39
C VAL A 60 7.50 -12.09 -3.23
N PRO A 61 8.00 -12.95 -2.32
CA PRO A 61 9.43 -13.15 -2.12
C PRO A 61 10.13 -13.65 -3.39
N GLY A 62 11.35 -13.20 -3.61
CA GLY A 62 12.23 -13.78 -4.62
C GLY A 62 12.78 -15.13 -4.14
N LYS A 63 13.39 -15.87 -5.07
CA LYS A 63 14.00 -17.18 -4.77
C LYS A 63 15.20 -17.46 -5.65
N VAL A 64 16.14 -18.24 -5.11
CA VAL A 64 17.23 -18.85 -5.87
C VAL A 64 16.88 -20.32 -6.05
N GLU A 65 16.82 -20.78 -7.31
CA GLU A 65 16.58 -22.19 -7.61
C GLU A 65 17.86 -22.87 -8.07
N GLU A 66 18.13 -24.03 -7.51
CA GLU A 66 19.19 -24.89 -8.01
C GLU A 66 18.74 -25.53 -9.33
N PRO A 67 19.63 -25.63 -10.34
CA PRO A 67 19.24 -26.20 -11.61
C PRO A 67 19.04 -27.71 -11.48
N LYS A 68 18.04 -28.22 -12.21
CA LYS A 68 17.69 -29.65 -12.23
C LYS A 68 18.90 -30.55 -12.52
N ALA A 69 19.79 -30.13 -13.41
CA ALA A 69 21.00 -30.88 -13.74
C ALA A 69 21.89 -31.13 -12.51
N VAL A 70 22.08 -30.11 -11.66
CA VAL A 70 22.90 -30.21 -10.45
C VAL A 70 22.17 -31.01 -9.36
N THR A 71 20.86 -30.86 -9.22
CA THR A 71 20.05 -31.66 -8.29
C THR A 71 20.08 -33.15 -8.66
N SER A 72 19.92 -33.48 -9.95
CA SER A 72 20.03 -34.85 -10.47
C SER A 72 21.41 -35.44 -10.24
N LEU A 73 22.48 -34.71 -10.58
CA LEU A 73 23.86 -35.13 -10.31
C LEU A 73 24.07 -35.40 -8.82
N SER A 74 23.55 -34.54 -7.94
CA SER A 74 23.68 -34.71 -6.49
C SER A 74 22.99 -35.95 -5.97
N ALA A 75 21.80 -36.27 -6.50
CA ALA A 75 21.09 -37.49 -6.14
C ALA A 75 21.90 -38.74 -6.55
N GLU A 76 22.50 -38.74 -7.73
CA GLU A 76 23.36 -39.83 -8.19
C GLU A 76 24.65 -39.96 -7.38
N LEU A 77 25.21 -38.84 -6.91
CA LEU A 77 26.30 -38.87 -5.94
C LEU A 77 25.87 -39.50 -4.61
N THR A 78 24.59 -39.62 -4.26
CA THR A 78 24.21 -40.34 -3.02
C THR A 78 24.18 -41.86 -3.19
N THR A 79 24.06 -42.37 -4.43
CA THR A 79 23.90 -43.82 -4.69
C THR A 79 25.23 -44.57 -4.73
N GLY A 80 26.37 -43.89 -4.72
CA GLY A 80 27.69 -44.56 -4.70
C GLY A 80 28.14 -45.13 -6.06
N THR A 81 27.44 -44.79 -7.14
CA THR A 81 27.64 -45.38 -8.47
C THR A 81 27.97 -44.31 -9.51
N VAL A 82 28.91 -44.62 -10.41
CA VAL A 82 29.20 -43.77 -11.57
C VAL A 82 28.07 -43.93 -12.59
N THR A 83 27.34 -42.85 -12.84
CA THR A 83 26.18 -42.82 -13.75
C THR A 83 26.56 -42.21 -15.11
N PRO A 84 25.78 -42.48 -16.17
CA PRO A 84 25.95 -41.79 -17.45
C PRO A 84 25.84 -40.26 -17.34
N ALA A 85 24.99 -39.74 -16.45
CA ALA A 85 24.84 -38.30 -16.26
C ALA A 85 26.08 -37.67 -15.60
N LEU A 86 26.76 -38.36 -14.68
CA LEU A 86 28.04 -37.91 -14.13
C LEU A 86 29.13 -37.83 -15.21
N THR A 87 29.20 -38.83 -16.09
CA THR A 87 30.13 -38.83 -17.24
C THR A 87 29.79 -37.73 -18.25
N ALA A 88 28.50 -37.52 -18.52
CA ALA A 88 28.03 -36.46 -19.41
C ALA A 88 28.39 -35.06 -18.86
N ALA A 89 28.14 -34.82 -17.57
CA ALA A 89 28.48 -33.55 -16.93
C ALA A 89 29.99 -33.28 -16.93
N ALA A 90 30.82 -34.31 -16.76
CA ALA A 90 32.26 -34.16 -16.90
C ALA A 90 32.68 -33.86 -18.34
N THR A 91 32.05 -34.50 -19.33
CA THR A 91 32.29 -34.25 -20.76
C THR A 91 31.89 -32.82 -21.14
N ASP A 92 30.78 -32.31 -20.58
CA ASP A 92 30.37 -30.93 -20.77
C ASP A 92 31.35 -29.95 -20.13
N MET A 93 31.87 -30.26 -18.94
CA MET A 93 32.93 -29.47 -18.31
C MET A 93 34.24 -29.48 -19.10
N GLU A 94 34.61 -30.61 -19.68
CA GLU A 94 35.84 -30.75 -20.47
C GLU A 94 35.84 -29.85 -21.71
N LYS A 95 34.66 -29.57 -22.28
CA LYS A 95 34.50 -28.60 -23.38
C LYS A 95 34.77 -27.15 -22.95
N ILE A 96 34.79 -26.88 -21.65
CA ILE A 96 34.87 -25.52 -21.07
C ILE A 96 36.21 -25.29 -20.39
N VAL A 97 36.72 -26.29 -19.67
CA VAL A 97 37.96 -26.22 -18.89
C VAL A 97 38.73 -27.54 -19.02
N SER A 98 40.04 -27.45 -19.22
CA SER A 98 40.90 -28.65 -19.25
C SER A 98 41.01 -29.29 -17.86
N ALA A 99 41.33 -30.59 -17.81
CA ALA A 99 41.53 -31.29 -16.54
C ALA A 99 42.65 -30.68 -15.68
N ASP A 100 43.73 -30.19 -16.29
CA ASP A 100 44.82 -29.51 -15.59
C ASP A 100 44.35 -28.19 -14.97
N LYS A 101 43.59 -27.39 -15.74
CA LYS A 101 43.05 -26.13 -15.23
C LYS A 101 41.99 -26.36 -14.14
N ALA A 102 41.19 -27.41 -14.27
CA ALA A 102 40.27 -27.86 -13.24
C ALA A 102 41.03 -28.24 -11.95
N ALA A 103 42.16 -28.94 -12.06
CA ALA A 103 43.01 -29.26 -10.92
C ALA A 103 43.58 -28.00 -10.23
N GLU A 104 44.03 -27.00 -11.00
CA GLU A 104 44.47 -25.70 -10.45
C GLU A 104 43.35 -25.00 -9.66
N ILE A 105 42.15 -24.92 -10.24
CA ILE A 105 40.97 -24.30 -9.59
C ILE A 105 40.65 -25.06 -8.30
N ASN A 106 40.61 -26.39 -8.36
CA ASN A 106 40.32 -27.26 -7.22
C ASN A 106 41.35 -27.15 -6.09
N ALA A 107 42.61 -26.86 -6.41
CA ALA A 107 43.68 -26.66 -5.43
C ALA A 107 43.62 -25.26 -4.80
N ALA A 108 43.24 -24.24 -5.58
CA ALA A 108 43.06 -22.88 -5.08
C ALA A 108 41.77 -22.71 -4.24
N PHE A 109 40.77 -23.57 -4.44
CA PHE A 109 39.51 -23.56 -3.68
C PHE A 109 39.64 -24.32 -2.34
N THR A 110 40.36 -23.70 -1.40
CA THR A 110 40.64 -24.26 -0.07
C THR A 110 39.46 -24.09 0.91
N ASP A 111 39.53 -24.74 2.08
CA ASP A 111 38.52 -24.56 3.14
C ASP A 111 38.41 -23.10 3.62
N ASP A 112 39.50 -22.34 3.60
CA ASP A 112 39.49 -20.90 3.88
C ASP A 112 38.66 -20.14 2.83
N VAL A 113 38.82 -20.47 1.55
CA VAL A 113 38.03 -19.88 0.46
C VAL A 113 36.55 -20.24 0.59
N ILE A 114 36.23 -21.49 0.93
CA ILE A 114 34.85 -21.95 1.17
C ILE A 114 34.21 -21.15 2.32
N ASN A 115 34.93 -21.00 3.42
CA ASN A 115 34.43 -20.27 4.59
C ASN A 115 34.26 -18.77 4.34
N LYS A 116 35.19 -18.15 3.59
CA LYS A 116 35.07 -16.75 3.15
C LYS A 116 33.86 -16.55 2.25
N LEU A 117 33.71 -17.42 1.24
CA LEU A 117 32.58 -17.37 0.32
C LEU A 117 31.24 -17.54 1.06
N ALA A 118 31.14 -18.49 1.99
CA ALA A 118 29.93 -18.70 2.79
C ALA A 118 29.54 -17.50 3.67
N LYS A 119 30.50 -16.61 3.99
CA LYS A 119 30.28 -15.35 4.71
C LYS A 119 30.04 -14.15 3.78
N GLY A 120 30.01 -14.36 2.47
CA GLY A 120 29.90 -13.27 1.48
C GLY A 120 31.19 -12.46 1.31
N GLU A 121 32.32 -12.96 1.82
CA GLU A 121 33.62 -12.31 1.66
C GLU A 121 34.21 -12.61 0.26
N PRO A 122 35.02 -11.69 -0.30
CA PRO A 122 35.65 -11.90 -1.60
C PRO A 122 36.64 -13.07 -1.57
N ILE A 123 36.62 -13.86 -2.65
CA ILE A 123 37.61 -14.91 -2.91
C ILE A 123 38.81 -14.36 -3.70
N PRO A 124 39.95 -15.06 -3.79
CA PRO A 124 41.11 -14.60 -4.57
C PRO A 124 40.75 -14.25 -6.01
N ALA A 125 41.23 -13.10 -6.50
CA ALA A 125 40.83 -12.54 -7.80
C ALA A 125 41.09 -13.47 -8.99
N SER A 126 42.21 -14.20 -8.99
CA SER A 126 42.55 -15.17 -10.04
C SER A 126 41.59 -16.37 -10.07
N LEU A 127 41.15 -16.82 -8.90
CA LEU A 127 40.16 -17.88 -8.75
C LEU A 127 38.78 -17.39 -9.16
N LYS A 128 38.40 -16.18 -8.74
CA LYS A 128 37.17 -15.52 -9.18
C LYS A 128 37.11 -15.38 -10.70
N ALA A 129 38.17 -14.89 -11.33
CA ALA A 129 38.22 -14.75 -12.79
C ALA A 129 38.05 -16.09 -13.52
N SER A 130 38.66 -17.16 -13.00
CA SER A 130 38.50 -18.50 -13.56
C SER A 130 37.07 -19.03 -13.43
N ILE A 131 36.44 -18.83 -12.25
CA ILE A 131 35.06 -19.23 -11.98
C ILE A 131 34.08 -18.43 -12.86
N ASP A 132 34.25 -17.11 -12.94
CA ASP A 132 33.40 -16.23 -13.73
C ASP A 132 33.49 -16.58 -15.23
N ALA A 133 34.68 -16.94 -15.73
CA ALA A 133 34.86 -17.36 -17.12
C ALA A 133 34.12 -18.68 -17.43
N ILE A 134 34.12 -19.65 -16.51
CA ILE A 134 33.36 -20.89 -16.67
C ILE A 134 31.85 -20.59 -16.59
N ALA A 135 31.42 -19.78 -15.63
CA ALA A 135 30.01 -19.40 -15.46
C ALA A 135 29.46 -18.58 -16.64
N ALA A 136 30.29 -17.79 -17.32
CA ALA A 136 29.89 -17.05 -18.51
C ALA A 136 29.77 -17.93 -19.77
N ASN A 137 30.28 -19.16 -19.74
CA ASN A 137 30.21 -20.06 -20.89
C ASN A 137 28.77 -20.57 -21.09
N PRO A 138 28.15 -20.38 -22.28
CA PRO A 138 26.78 -20.84 -22.53
C PRO A 138 26.57 -22.34 -22.33
N ALA A 139 27.59 -23.17 -22.55
CA ALA A 139 27.53 -24.61 -22.32
C ALA A 139 27.35 -24.96 -20.83
N PHE A 140 27.69 -24.04 -19.92
CA PHE A 140 27.51 -24.22 -18.48
C PHE A 140 26.15 -23.75 -17.96
N ALA A 141 25.34 -23.06 -18.77
CA ALA A 141 24.10 -22.42 -18.33
C ALA A 141 23.12 -23.38 -17.65
N ALA A 142 23.06 -24.64 -18.08
CA ALA A 142 22.21 -25.69 -17.50
C ALA A 142 22.61 -26.09 -16.06
N TYR A 143 23.81 -25.72 -15.62
CA TYR A 143 24.36 -26.02 -14.29
C TYR A 143 24.41 -24.77 -13.39
N LEU A 144 23.89 -23.63 -13.84
CA LEU A 144 23.83 -22.40 -13.06
C LEU A 144 22.50 -22.23 -12.33
N PRO A 145 22.52 -21.66 -11.11
CA PRO A 145 21.30 -21.30 -10.39
C PRO A 145 20.52 -20.22 -11.14
N SER A 146 19.20 -20.23 -10.99
CA SER A 146 18.33 -19.18 -11.49
C SER A 146 17.89 -18.26 -10.35
N LEU A 147 17.66 -16.99 -10.68
CA LEU A 147 17.14 -15.99 -9.76
C LEU A 147 15.75 -15.55 -10.21
N THR A 148 14.76 -15.72 -9.34
CA THR A 148 13.47 -15.03 -9.48
C THR A 148 13.48 -13.81 -8.56
N LEU A 149 13.31 -12.62 -9.13
CA LEU A 149 13.27 -11.37 -8.37
C LEU A 149 11.99 -11.28 -7.53
N PRO A 150 12.05 -10.64 -6.33
CA PRO A 150 10.84 -10.31 -5.57
C PRO A 150 9.95 -9.35 -6.35
N THR A 151 8.64 -9.38 -6.07
CA THR A 151 7.68 -8.46 -6.68
C THR A 151 6.84 -7.75 -5.61
N VAL A 152 6.53 -6.47 -5.83
CA VAL A 152 5.56 -5.71 -5.03
C VAL A 152 4.41 -5.32 -5.95
N ASN A 153 3.19 -5.73 -5.59
CA ASN A 153 1.99 -5.58 -6.43
C ASN A 153 2.18 -6.11 -7.86
N GLY A 154 2.85 -7.27 -7.98
CA GLY A 154 3.13 -7.93 -9.26
C GLY A 154 4.22 -7.26 -10.12
N LYS A 155 4.87 -6.19 -9.63
CA LYS A 155 5.97 -5.54 -10.33
C LYS A 155 7.32 -6.01 -9.77
N PRO A 156 8.25 -6.47 -10.62
CA PRO A 156 9.57 -6.89 -10.16
C PRO A 156 10.34 -5.73 -9.55
N VAL A 157 10.93 -5.97 -8.39
CA VAL A 157 11.80 -4.99 -7.72
C VAL A 157 13.21 -5.15 -8.27
N THR A 158 13.71 -4.07 -8.86
CA THR A 158 15.11 -3.94 -9.30
C THR A 158 15.85 -3.05 -8.31
N GLY A 159 17.18 -3.14 -8.24
CA GLY A 159 18.01 -2.53 -7.19
C GLY A 159 18.07 -0.99 -7.13
N ILE A 160 17.06 -0.27 -7.62
CA ILE A 160 16.97 1.19 -7.55
C ILE A 160 15.59 1.57 -7.01
N VAL A 161 15.56 2.06 -5.77
CA VAL A 161 14.39 2.70 -5.19
C VAL A 161 14.21 4.05 -5.89
N LYS A 162 13.10 4.21 -6.61
CA LYS A 162 12.71 5.51 -7.18
C LYS A 162 12.01 6.31 -6.08
N GLU A 163 12.57 7.44 -5.68
CA GLU A 163 11.92 8.36 -4.73
C GLU A 163 10.53 8.76 -5.24
N LEU A 164 9.55 8.71 -4.33
CA LEU A 164 8.19 9.17 -4.58
C LEU A 164 8.17 10.70 -4.64
N PRO A 165 7.57 11.31 -5.67
CA PRO A 165 7.34 12.74 -5.69
C PRO A 165 6.16 13.08 -4.78
N PHE A 166 6.43 13.85 -3.72
CA PHE A 166 5.40 14.56 -2.97
C PHE A 166 4.75 15.62 -3.86
N LYS A 167 3.40 15.65 -3.91
CA LYS A 167 2.64 16.79 -4.45
C LYS A 167 1.97 17.54 -3.31
N ASN A 168 2.44 18.75 -3.07
CA ASN A 168 1.78 19.76 -2.25
C ASN A 168 0.65 20.45 -3.02
N ASN A 169 -0.37 20.84 -2.24
CA ASN A 169 -1.32 21.94 -2.42
C ASN A 169 -2.18 22.01 -3.68
N GLN A 170 -3.50 22.00 -3.47
CA GLN A 170 -4.39 23.05 -3.96
C GLN A 170 -5.50 23.36 -2.93
N PRO A 171 -5.74 24.62 -2.56
CA PRO A 171 -7.03 25.08 -2.05
C PRO A 171 -7.87 25.58 -3.21
N LEU A 172 -9.19 25.37 -3.20
CA LEU A 172 -10.15 26.22 -3.90
C LEU A 172 -11.57 25.73 -3.61
N PHE A 173 -12.32 26.47 -2.79
CA PHE A 173 -13.64 26.96 -3.18
C PHE A 173 -13.93 28.27 -2.43
N THR A 174 -14.36 29.26 -3.19
CA THR A 174 -14.85 30.57 -2.75
C THR A 174 -16.31 30.42 -2.33
N ILE A 175 -16.65 30.93 -1.15
CA ILE A 175 -18.04 31.03 -0.69
C ILE A 175 -18.68 32.18 -1.45
N PRO A 176 -19.83 31.99 -2.12
CA PRO A 176 -20.59 33.11 -2.68
C PRO A 176 -21.13 33.97 -1.54
N ASP A 177 -20.81 35.25 -1.59
CA ASP A 177 -21.36 36.27 -0.70
C ASP A 177 -22.74 36.65 -1.23
N TYR A 178 -23.79 36.23 -0.51
CA TYR A 178 -25.15 36.64 -0.82
C TYR A 178 -25.47 37.85 0.06
N ALA A 179 -25.44 39.04 -0.54
CA ALA A 179 -26.01 40.22 0.06
C ALA A 179 -27.55 40.08 0.08
N ILE A 180 -28.09 39.57 1.18
CA ILE A 180 -29.51 39.61 1.45
C ILE A 180 -29.81 41.04 1.92
N ALA A 181 -30.60 41.79 1.13
CA ALA A 181 -31.11 43.07 1.56
C ALA A 181 -31.88 42.87 2.87
N ALA A 182 -31.32 43.39 3.96
CA ALA A 182 -31.84 43.23 5.30
C ALA A 182 -33.24 43.86 5.41
N ILE A 183 -34.28 43.03 5.37
CA ILE A 183 -35.54 43.35 6.03
C ILE A 183 -35.40 42.74 7.43
N ASN A 184 -34.83 43.53 8.35
CA ASN A 184 -34.68 43.14 9.75
C ASN A 184 -36.07 43.02 10.38
N SER A 185 -36.55 41.79 10.55
CA SER A 185 -37.75 41.48 11.32
C SER A 185 -37.44 40.37 12.32
N PRO A 186 -38.15 40.30 13.47
CA PRO A 186 -37.99 39.21 14.41
C PRO A 186 -38.13 37.81 13.79
N CYS A 187 -38.91 37.68 12.70
CA CYS A 187 -39.06 36.42 11.97
C CYS A 187 -37.80 36.03 11.19
N THR A 188 -37.22 36.97 10.41
CA THR A 188 -36.01 36.69 9.63
C THR A 188 -34.79 36.44 10.53
N ASP A 189 -34.72 37.13 11.68
CA ASP A 189 -33.71 36.87 12.71
C ASP A 189 -33.82 35.45 13.30
N SER A 190 -35.05 35.01 13.59
CA SER A 190 -35.30 33.65 14.09
C SER A 190 -34.90 32.57 13.07
N ALA A 191 -35.28 32.75 11.80
CA ALA A 191 -34.89 31.85 10.71
C ALA A 191 -33.36 31.80 10.52
N GLN A 192 -32.68 32.95 10.59
CA GLN A 192 -31.22 33.02 10.51
C GLN A 192 -30.54 32.36 11.71
N ALA A 193 -31.08 32.52 12.92
CA ALA A 193 -30.57 31.86 14.12
C ALA A 193 -30.71 30.33 14.04
N ALA A 194 -31.84 29.83 13.54
CA ALA A 194 -32.07 28.41 13.30
C ALA A 194 -31.09 27.84 12.25
N PHE A 195 -30.88 28.55 11.14
CA PHE A 195 -29.86 28.20 10.14
C PHE A 195 -28.45 28.15 10.74
N ASN A 196 -28.04 29.18 11.50
CA ASN A 196 -26.71 29.25 12.10
C ASN A 196 -26.45 28.09 13.08
N ARG A 197 -27.47 27.70 13.87
CA ARG A 197 -27.42 26.50 14.72
C ARG A 197 -27.26 25.22 13.90
N ALA A 198 -28.06 25.05 12.84
CA ALA A 198 -27.99 23.87 11.98
C ALA A 198 -26.64 23.78 11.25
N LYS A 199 -26.12 24.90 10.75
CA LYS A 199 -24.78 24.98 10.14
C LYS A 199 -23.69 24.62 11.15
N THR A 200 -23.77 25.12 12.38
CA THR A 200 -22.81 24.76 13.45
C THR A 200 -22.81 23.26 13.73
N ASN A 201 -23.98 22.62 13.75
CA ASN A 201 -24.07 21.16 13.89
C ASN A 201 -23.43 20.42 12.71
N LEU A 202 -23.63 20.92 11.48
CA LEU A 202 -23.02 20.36 10.28
C LEU A 202 -21.48 20.51 10.28
N ASP A 203 -20.98 21.67 10.71
CA ASP A 203 -19.55 21.96 10.86
C ASP A 203 -18.90 21.04 11.90
N ASN A 204 -19.54 20.86 13.05
CA ASN A 204 -19.08 19.95 14.11
C ASN A 204 -19.06 18.48 13.63
N ALA A 205 -20.11 18.04 12.91
CA ALA A 205 -20.15 16.69 12.35
C ALA A 205 -19.02 16.46 11.31
N ARG A 206 -18.75 17.46 10.45
CA ARG A 206 -17.63 17.41 9.49
C ARG A 206 -16.29 17.30 10.22
N LEU A 207 -16.06 18.12 11.24
CA LEU A 207 -14.84 18.07 12.04
C LEU A 207 -14.66 16.70 12.72
N GLN A 208 -15.73 16.14 13.28
CA GLN A 208 -15.70 14.82 13.92
C GLN A 208 -15.40 13.69 12.91
N GLN A 209 -16.04 13.68 11.75
CA GLN A 209 -15.76 12.68 10.71
C GLN A 209 -14.32 12.79 10.19
N ARG A 210 -13.80 14.01 10.00
CA ARG A 210 -12.40 14.22 9.62
C ARG A 210 -11.42 13.77 10.70
N ALA A 211 -11.74 13.99 11.97
CA ALA A 211 -10.95 13.49 13.09
C ALA A 211 -10.91 11.95 13.09
N ASN A 212 -12.04 11.29 12.86
CA ASN A 212 -12.10 9.82 12.76
C ASN A 212 -11.24 9.27 11.61
N VAL A 213 -11.30 9.89 10.42
CA VAL A 213 -10.45 9.53 9.27
C VAL A 213 -8.97 9.75 9.58
N THR A 214 -8.63 10.87 10.22
CA THR A 214 -7.25 11.20 10.62
C THR A 214 -6.72 10.18 11.63
N ASN A 215 -7.52 9.80 12.63
CA ASN A 215 -7.17 8.79 13.61
C ASN A 215 -6.94 7.42 12.96
N SER A 216 -7.82 7.01 12.03
CA SER A 216 -7.65 5.77 11.28
C SER A 216 -6.38 5.78 10.41
N TYR A 217 -6.10 6.89 9.73
CA TYR A 217 -4.85 7.08 8.98
C TYR A 217 -3.62 6.97 9.88
N ASN A 218 -3.60 7.68 11.01
CA ASN A 218 -2.48 7.65 11.95
C ASN A 218 -2.25 6.24 12.54
N GLN A 219 -3.32 5.52 12.86
CA GLN A 219 -3.23 4.12 13.31
C GLN A 219 -2.64 3.20 12.23
N ASN A 220 -3.06 3.37 10.98
CA ASN A 220 -2.51 2.61 9.85
C ASN A 220 -1.03 2.95 9.59
N VAL A 221 -0.65 4.22 9.62
CA VAL A 221 0.75 4.64 9.42
C VAL A 221 1.65 4.13 10.55
N ALA A 222 1.18 4.19 11.80
CA ALA A 222 1.94 3.72 12.96
C ALA A 222 2.21 2.21 12.93
N SER A 223 1.35 1.41 12.30
CA SER A 223 1.55 -0.04 12.16
C SER A 223 2.41 -0.44 10.96
N ILE A 224 2.65 0.47 10.01
CA ILE A 224 3.49 0.20 8.84
C ILE A 224 4.97 0.19 9.22
N SER A 225 5.54 -1.02 9.23
CA SER A 225 6.97 -1.26 9.45
C SER A 225 7.50 -2.25 8.42
N ASN A 226 8.80 -2.19 8.13
CA ASN A 226 9.55 -3.17 7.35
C ASN A 226 10.37 -4.13 8.24
N THR A 227 10.36 -3.97 9.57
CA THR A 227 11.19 -4.77 10.49
C THR A 227 10.92 -6.27 10.37
N GLU A 228 9.65 -6.68 10.37
CA GLU A 228 9.28 -8.10 10.26
C GLU A 228 9.69 -8.67 8.91
N CYS A 229 9.44 -7.94 7.82
CA CYS A 229 9.88 -8.29 6.47
C CYS A 229 11.40 -8.53 6.39
N LEU A 230 12.20 -7.59 6.90
CA LEU A 230 13.66 -7.67 6.93
C LEU A 230 14.15 -8.87 7.76
N SER A 231 13.54 -9.10 8.94
CA SER A 231 13.91 -10.22 9.81
C SER A 231 13.61 -11.59 9.19
N SER A 232 12.47 -11.71 8.50
CA SER A 232 12.06 -12.92 7.79
C SER A 232 13.01 -13.22 6.63
N ILE A 233 13.33 -12.20 5.82
CA ILE A 233 14.29 -12.32 4.71
C ILE A 233 15.66 -12.75 5.23
N GLN A 234 16.18 -12.12 6.29
CA GLN A 234 17.46 -12.48 6.87
C GLN A 234 17.49 -13.93 7.36
N THR A 235 16.41 -14.39 8.00
CA THR A 235 16.27 -15.78 8.48
C THR A 235 16.29 -16.78 7.32
N VAL A 236 15.51 -16.52 6.27
CA VAL A 236 15.45 -17.37 5.07
C VAL A 236 16.80 -17.42 4.35
N LEU A 237 17.47 -16.27 4.19
CA LEU A 237 18.76 -16.19 3.51
C LEU A 237 19.85 -16.93 4.29
N ASN A 238 19.93 -16.75 5.61
CA ASN A 238 20.90 -17.46 6.45
C ASN A 238 20.69 -18.98 6.39
N SER A 239 19.43 -19.43 6.45
CA SER A 239 19.09 -20.85 6.31
C SER A 239 19.47 -21.40 4.92
N THR A 240 19.24 -20.62 3.86
CA THR A 240 19.59 -20.98 2.48
C THR A 240 21.10 -21.07 2.32
N LEU A 241 21.88 -20.11 2.82
CA LEU A 241 23.35 -20.13 2.79
C LEU A 241 23.91 -21.36 3.52
N ALA A 242 23.43 -21.64 4.73
CA ALA A 242 23.85 -22.80 5.52
C ALA A 242 23.51 -24.12 4.80
N THR A 243 22.32 -24.21 4.19
CA THR A 243 21.90 -25.38 3.41
C THR A 243 22.79 -25.58 2.18
N SER A 244 23.06 -24.52 1.41
CA SER A 244 23.95 -24.57 0.25
C SER A 244 25.36 -25.02 0.63
N LEU A 245 25.91 -24.53 1.75
CA LEU A 245 27.22 -24.96 2.25
C LEU A 245 27.23 -26.44 2.64
N ASN A 246 26.22 -26.91 3.36
CA ASN A 246 26.12 -28.32 3.77
C ASN A 246 26.00 -29.26 2.57
N VAL A 247 25.18 -28.88 1.58
CA VAL A 247 25.01 -29.62 0.33
C VAL A 247 26.33 -29.66 -0.45
N PHE A 248 27.02 -28.53 -0.59
CA PHE A 248 28.33 -28.46 -1.24
C PHE A 248 29.38 -29.34 -0.54
N ASN A 249 29.50 -29.24 0.78
CA ASN A 249 30.44 -30.06 1.55
C ASN A 249 30.14 -31.57 1.40
N SER A 250 28.86 -31.94 1.41
CA SER A 250 28.45 -33.34 1.21
C SER A 250 28.84 -33.87 -0.18
N ARG A 251 28.70 -33.04 -1.21
CA ARG A 251 29.16 -33.34 -2.59
C ARG A 251 30.67 -33.54 -2.62
N LEU A 252 31.45 -32.68 -1.96
CA LEU A 252 32.92 -32.82 -1.90
C LEU A 252 33.37 -34.10 -1.19
N VAL A 253 32.75 -34.43 -0.05
CA VAL A 253 33.05 -35.67 0.68
C VAL A 253 32.80 -36.88 -0.21
N PHE A 254 31.71 -36.89 -0.97
CA PHE A 254 31.39 -37.99 -1.86
C PHE A 254 32.34 -38.06 -3.08
N ILE A 255 32.65 -36.94 -3.72
CA ILE A 255 33.61 -36.88 -4.83
C ILE A 255 34.99 -37.41 -4.39
N ASN A 256 35.37 -37.16 -3.14
CA ASN A 256 36.61 -37.71 -2.58
C ASN A 256 36.53 -39.22 -2.28
N SER A 257 35.34 -39.76 -1.96
CA SER A 257 35.16 -41.20 -1.68
C SER A 257 35.14 -42.06 -2.95
N ILE A 258 34.59 -41.56 -4.05
CA ILE A 258 34.63 -42.24 -5.37
C ILE A 258 36.02 -42.20 -6.03
N ARG A 259 36.92 -41.34 -5.54
CA ARG A 259 38.31 -41.25 -6.00
C ARG A 259 39.22 -42.29 -5.34
N ASN A 260 38.87 -42.77 -4.14
CA ASN A 260 39.74 -43.65 -3.37
C ASN A 260 39.28 -45.11 -3.48
N PRO A 261 40.03 -46.00 -4.18
CA PRO A 261 39.67 -47.41 -4.31
C PRO A 261 39.62 -48.16 -2.96
N SER A 262 40.16 -47.56 -1.89
CA SER A 262 40.13 -48.10 -0.52
C SER A 262 38.91 -47.67 0.30
N SER A 263 38.09 -46.71 -0.14
CA SER A 263 36.96 -46.20 0.63
C SER A 263 35.61 -46.73 0.13
N ARG A 264 35.02 -47.67 0.89
CA ARG A 264 33.61 -48.15 0.88
C ARG A 264 32.96 -48.58 -0.45
N ILE A 265 33.58 -48.42 -1.61
CA ILE A 265 33.02 -48.82 -2.90
C ILE A 265 33.70 -50.12 -3.35
N LYS A 266 32.98 -51.23 -3.22
CA LYS A 266 33.51 -52.60 -3.40
C LYS A 266 33.74 -53.03 -4.87
N SER A 267 33.65 -52.12 -5.84
CA SER A 267 33.77 -52.46 -7.27
C SER A 267 34.65 -51.46 -8.05
N PRO A 268 35.68 -51.91 -8.77
CA PRO A 268 36.48 -51.08 -9.69
C PRO A 268 35.64 -50.34 -10.74
N ALA A 269 34.45 -50.86 -11.08
CA ALA A 269 33.51 -50.23 -12.01
C ALA A 269 32.93 -48.90 -11.52
N ASN A 270 33.10 -48.57 -10.23
CA ASN A 270 32.57 -47.37 -9.60
C ASN A 270 33.67 -46.34 -9.24
N THR A 271 34.90 -46.51 -9.74
CA THR A 271 35.98 -45.52 -9.55
C THR A 271 36.04 -44.59 -10.76
N LEU A 272 35.99 -43.28 -10.55
CA LEU A 272 36.20 -42.30 -11.63
C LEU A 272 37.68 -42.06 -11.85
N ALA A 273 38.07 -41.89 -13.11
CA ALA A 273 39.41 -41.43 -13.44
C ALA A 273 39.64 -40.04 -12.85
N ASN A 274 40.85 -39.80 -12.35
CA ASN A 274 41.21 -38.52 -11.70
C ASN A 274 40.83 -37.27 -12.54
N PRO A 275 41.07 -37.22 -13.87
CA PRO A 275 40.64 -36.08 -14.69
C PRO A 275 39.14 -35.79 -14.60
N VAL A 276 38.30 -36.84 -14.61
CA VAL A 276 36.84 -36.72 -14.50
C VAL A 276 36.44 -36.20 -13.13
N THR A 277 37.07 -36.68 -12.06
CA THR A 277 36.85 -36.19 -10.69
C THR A 277 37.20 -34.70 -10.56
N GLN A 278 38.28 -34.22 -11.20
CA GLN A 278 38.66 -32.81 -11.17
C GLN A 278 37.62 -31.93 -11.86
N LEU A 279 37.11 -32.36 -13.02
CA LEU A 279 36.09 -31.64 -13.78
C LEU A 279 34.77 -31.53 -13.00
N ILE A 280 34.30 -32.63 -12.40
CA ILE A 280 33.09 -32.63 -11.58
C ILE A 280 33.25 -31.79 -10.32
N LYS A 281 34.39 -31.85 -9.63
CA LYS A 281 34.65 -30.98 -8.48
C LYS A 281 34.59 -29.50 -8.88
N THR A 282 35.17 -29.16 -10.04
CA THR A 282 35.14 -27.79 -10.58
C THR A 282 33.70 -27.34 -10.89
N LEU A 283 32.87 -28.22 -11.47
CA LEU A 283 31.44 -27.94 -11.70
C LEU A 283 30.73 -27.51 -10.41
N PHE A 284 30.89 -28.28 -9.33
CA PHE A 284 30.24 -27.96 -8.07
C PHE A 284 30.80 -26.69 -7.41
N ILE A 285 32.11 -26.42 -7.58
CA ILE A 285 32.72 -25.16 -7.11
C ILE A 285 32.11 -23.95 -7.82
N VAL A 286 32.00 -24.01 -9.15
CA VAL A 286 31.44 -22.90 -9.95
C VAL A 286 29.95 -22.74 -9.65
N ASN A 287 29.19 -23.83 -9.56
CA ASN A 287 27.78 -23.79 -9.18
C ASN A 287 27.59 -23.19 -7.77
N PHE A 288 28.33 -23.66 -6.76
CA PHE A 288 28.23 -23.15 -5.39
C PHE A 288 28.60 -21.67 -5.32
N THR A 289 29.72 -21.27 -5.95
CA THR A 289 30.15 -19.86 -5.98
C THR A 289 29.10 -18.96 -6.65
N THR A 290 28.52 -19.41 -7.76
CA THR A 290 27.46 -18.67 -8.44
C THR A 290 26.17 -18.62 -7.61
N GLN A 291 25.85 -19.69 -6.89
CA GLN A 291 24.68 -19.76 -6.00
C GLN A 291 24.82 -18.78 -4.85
N ILE A 292 25.96 -18.73 -4.18
CA ILE A 292 26.23 -17.76 -3.11
C ILE A 292 26.14 -16.32 -3.63
N ASN A 293 26.74 -16.01 -4.78
CA ASN A 293 26.63 -14.68 -5.40
C ASN A 293 25.17 -14.32 -5.74
N THR A 294 24.40 -15.29 -6.21
CA THR A 294 22.98 -15.12 -6.52
C THR A 294 22.15 -14.91 -5.25
N ILE A 295 22.45 -15.61 -4.16
CA ILE A 295 21.81 -15.42 -2.85
C ILE A 295 22.13 -14.02 -2.30
N ASN A 296 23.38 -13.56 -2.41
CA ASN A 296 23.76 -12.21 -2.01
C ASN A 296 23.02 -11.14 -2.84
N THR A 297 22.89 -11.38 -4.15
CA THR A 297 22.08 -10.51 -5.03
C THR A 297 20.62 -10.51 -4.60
N LEU A 298 20.05 -11.69 -4.31
CA LEU A 298 18.69 -11.84 -3.80
C LEU A 298 18.51 -11.07 -2.48
N SER A 299 19.50 -11.09 -1.59
CA SER A 299 19.47 -10.35 -0.32
C SER A 299 19.30 -8.85 -0.53
N VAL A 300 20.10 -8.26 -1.41
CA VAL A 300 20.03 -6.83 -1.72
C VAL A 300 18.65 -6.47 -2.28
N VAL A 301 18.16 -7.18 -3.30
CA VAL A 301 16.86 -6.87 -3.92
C VAL A 301 15.68 -7.17 -2.99
N SER A 302 15.81 -8.13 -2.07
CA SER A 302 14.79 -8.46 -1.08
C SER A 302 14.65 -7.36 -0.01
N ASN A 303 15.77 -6.77 0.43
CA ASN A 303 15.73 -5.60 1.31
C ASN A 303 15.04 -4.41 0.61
N THR A 304 15.40 -4.15 -0.65
CA THR A 304 14.73 -3.14 -1.48
C THR A 304 13.23 -3.41 -1.63
N ALA A 305 12.82 -4.68 -1.71
CA ALA A 305 11.42 -5.05 -1.81
C ALA A 305 10.64 -4.76 -0.52
N CYS A 306 11.22 -4.98 0.67
CA CYS A 306 10.62 -4.57 1.93
C CYS A 306 10.42 -3.05 2.01
N ASP A 307 11.41 -2.27 1.56
CA ASP A 307 11.30 -0.81 1.55
C ASP A 307 10.25 -0.33 0.56
N THR A 308 10.18 -0.97 -0.61
CA THR A 308 9.16 -0.70 -1.63
C THR A 308 7.76 -1.04 -1.12
N GLU A 309 7.59 -2.19 -0.46
CA GLU A 309 6.33 -2.60 0.16
C GLU A 309 5.87 -1.56 1.21
N LYS A 310 6.78 -1.12 2.08
CA LYS A 310 6.51 -0.07 3.06
C LYS A 310 6.05 1.23 2.39
N ALA A 311 6.75 1.68 1.36
CA ALA A 311 6.42 2.91 0.63
C ALA A 311 5.04 2.82 -0.04
N GLU A 312 4.72 1.69 -0.68
CA GLU A 312 3.41 1.47 -1.29
C GLU A 312 2.29 1.37 -0.23
N LYS A 313 2.54 0.78 0.95
CA LYS A 313 1.57 0.77 2.06
C LYS A 313 1.26 2.19 2.56
N LEU A 314 2.28 3.04 2.70
CA LEU A 314 2.11 4.45 3.08
C LEU A 314 1.27 5.20 2.04
N LYS A 315 1.59 5.03 0.76
CA LYS A 315 0.85 5.64 -0.35
C LYS A 315 -0.60 5.16 -0.42
N ALA A 316 -0.85 3.87 -0.18
CA ALA A 316 -2.20 3.32 -0.11
C ALA A 316 -3.00 3.92 1.06
N ALA A 317 -2.36 4.15 2.22
CA ALA A 317 -2.99 4.80 3.36
C ALA A 317 -3.32 6.28 3.09
N GLU A 318 -2.42 7.02 2.44
CA GLU A 318 -2.68 8.40 2.00
C GLU A 318 -3.83 8.47 1.01
N THR A 319 -3.84 7.60 -0.01
CA THR A 319 -4.91 7.55 -1.01
C THR A 319 -6.28 7.28 -0.37
N ALA A 320 -6.34 6.37 0.61
CA ALA A 320 -7.58 6.09 1.35
C ALA A 320 -8.03 7.30 2.19
N ARG A 321 -7.11 7.97 2.90
CA ARG A 321 -7.41 9.20 3.66
C ARG A 321 -8.00 10.28 2.75
N ASP A 322 -7.35 10.55 1.62
CA ASP A 322 -7.74 11.61 0.72
C ASP A 322 -9.10 11.31 0.06
N THR A 323 -9.35 10.05 -0.29
CA THR A 323 -10.67 9.58 -0.76
C THR A 323 -11.77 9.81 0.29
N ASN A 324 -11.49 9.50 1.55
CA ASN A 324 -12.44 9.72 2.65
C ASN A 324 -12.70 11.22 2.87
N PHE A 325 -11.67 12.07 2.85
CA PHE A 325 -11.84 13.51 2.97
C PHE A 325 -12.64 14.11 1.81
N ALA A 326 -12.39 13.68 0.57
CA ALA A 326 -13.17 14.10 -0.58
C ALA A 326 -14.66 13.73 -0.42
N THR A 327 -14.94 12.51 0.06
CA THR A 327 -16.31 12.06 0.33
C THR A 327 -16.99 12.91 1.41
N ILE A 328 -16.30 13.20 2.52
CA ILE A 328 -16.83 14.08 3.58
C ILE A 328 -17.14 15.47 3.02
N GLU A 329 -16.25 16.02 2.21
CA GLU A 329 -16.41 17.37 1.65
C GLU A 329 -17.60 17.46 0.69
N ASN A 330 -17.75 16.46 -0.18
CA ASN A 330 -18.88 16.38 -1.10
C ASN A 330 -20.21 16.27 -0.33
N ASN A 331 -20.26 15.42 0.71
CA ASN A 331 -21.42 15.26 1.58
C ASN A 331 -21.76 16.56 2.34
N TYR A 332 -20.73 17.25 2.84
CA TYR A 332 -20.90 18.52 3.54
C TYR A 332 -21.45 19.61 2.62
N ASN A 333 -20.91 19.74 1.41
CA ASN A 333 -21.37 20.74 0.44
C ASN A 333 -22.82 20.48 0.01
N ALA A 334 -23.21 19.22 -0.18
CA ALA A 334 -24.60 18.85 -0.48
C ALA A 334 -25.55 19.21 0.68
N ALA A 335 -25.15 18.93 1.92
CA ALA A 335 -25.94 19.29 3.11
C ALA A 335 -26.02 20.82 3.31
N LEU A 336 -24.93 21.55 3.06
CA LEU A 336 -24.91 23.02 3.15
C LEU A 336 -25.82 23.67 2.11
N ALA A 337 -25.81 23.17 0.87
CA ALA A 337 -26.75 23.63 -0.16
C ALA A 337 -28.21 23.40 0.24
N THR A 338 -28.50 22.27 0.91
CA THR A 338 -29.82 22.00 1.47
C THR A 338 -30.18 22.99 2.59
N LEU A 339 -29.26 23.31 3.52
CA LEU A 339 -29.48 24.33 4.54
C LEU A 339 -29.80 25.70 3.93
N GLN A 340 -29.08 26.11 2.88
CA GLN A 340 -29.29 27.38 2.20
C GLN A 340 -30.65 27.43 1.50
N ALA A 341 -31.07 26.34 0.85
CA ALA A 341 -32.39 26.23 0.26
C ALA A 341 -33.51 26.34 1.32
N THR A 342 -33.33 25.71 2.49
CA THR A 342 -34.27 25.83 3.61
C THR A 342 -34.34 27.27 4.13
N LEU A 343 -33.20 27.94 4.31
CA LEU A 343 -33.17 29.35 4.76
C LEU A 343 -33.95 30.26 3.81
N THR A 344 -33.74 30.13 2.49
CA THR A 344 -34.50 30.88 1.49
C THR A 344 -36.01 30.63 1.61
N LYS A 345 -36.42 29.39 1.86
CA LYS A 345 -37.83 29.04 2.09
C LYS A 345 -38.37 29.65 3.38
N SER A 346 -37.60 29.61 4.48
CA SER A 346 -37.99 30.22 5.76
C SER A 346 -38.14 31.74 5.63
N PHE A 347 -37.26 32.40 4.87
CA PHE A 347 -37.36 33.84 4.58
C PHE A 347 -38.60 34.17 3.73
N GLN A 348 -38.94 33.32 2.77
CA GLN A 348 -40.20 33.48 2.02
C GLN A 348 -41.42 33.38 2.95
N THR A 349 -41.44 32.41 3.88
CA THR A 349 -42.50 32.31 4.90
C THR A 349 -42.61 33.58 5.73
N CYS A 350 -41.48 34.15 6.18
CA CYS A 350 -41.47 35.41 6.92
C CYS A 350 -42.00 36.59 6.09
N HIS A 351 -41.64 36.66 4.80
CA HIS A 351 -42.15 37.69 3.90
C HIS A 351 -43.67 37.59 3.72
N ASP A 352 -44.18 36.38 3.55
CA ASP A 352 -45.61 36.14 3.33
C ASP A 352 -46.45 36.39 4.60
N GLN A 353 -45.86 36.24 5.79
CA GLN A 353 -46.48 36.66 7.06
C GLN A 353 -46.55 38.18 7.25
N GLY A 354 -45.66 38.95 6.61
CA GLY A 354 -45.60 40.42 6.73
C GLY A 354 -46.53 41.19 5.78
N GLN A 355 -47.24 40.51 4.87
CA GLN A 355 -48.18 41.11 3.92
C GLN A 355 -49.67 40.86 4.25
N GLY A 356 -49.96 40.24 5.39
CA GLY A 356 -51.31 39.88 5.84
C GLY A 356 -52.05 40.99 6.57
#